data_AF-A1RQN8-F1
#
_entry.id   AF-A1RQN8-F1
#
_cell.length_a   1.000
_cell.length_b   1.000
_cell.length_c   1.000
_cell.angle_alpha   90.00
_cell.angle_beta   90.00
_cell.angle_gamma   90.00
#
_symmetry.space_group_name_H-M   'P 1'
#
loop_
_entity.id
_entity.type
_entity.pdbx_description
1 polymer ?
#
loop_
_entity_poly.entity_id
_entity_poly.type
_entity_poly.pdbx_seq_one_letter_code
_entity_poly.pdbx_strand_id
1 'polypeptide(L)'
;MRPNLVETLAKRVREYPQRFAQCVRAIVKRYGGEVSVFLFSSRAAGMHGAVSDFDILVVIPSYGDYFDTAAELRRLCRGVPVDIVVDGVLAQMLRGCKTLHDGLGLGLCVEHK
;
A
#
# COMPACT_ATOMS: atom_id res chain seq x y z
N MET A 1 17.09 21.39 -23.40
CA MET A 1 17.82 20.87 -22.22
C MET A 1 17.17 19.57 -21.79
N ARG A 2 17.94 18.48 -21.64
CA ARG A 2 17.42 17.27 -21.00
C ARG A 2 17.30 17.56 -19.50
N PRO A 3 16.16 17.28 -18.85
CA PRO A 3 16.06 17.46 -17.41
C PRO A 3 17.14 16.62 -16.72
N ASN A 4 17.79 17.20 -15.71
CA ASN A 4 18.79 16.52 -14.90
C ASN A 4 18.14 15.29 -14.25
N LEU A 5 18.70 14.10 -14.53
CA LEU A 5 18.14 12.82 -14.07
C LEU A 5 18.02 12.78 -12.54
N VAL A 6 19.00 13.35 -11.85
CA VAL A 6 19.04 13.40 -10.38
C VAL A 6 17.91 14.26 -9.82
N GLU A 7 17.67 15.44 -10.39
CA GLU A 7 16.57 16.32 -9.96
C GLU A 7 15.20 15.71 -10.23
N THR A 8 15.06 15.01 -11.37
CA THR A 8 13.82 14.32 -11.74
C THR A 8 13.51 13.19 -10.77
N LEU A 9 14.52 12.39 -10.41
CA LEU A 9 14.40 11.33 -9.41
C LEU A 9 14.10 11.90 -8.03
N ALA A 10 14.83 12.92 -7.59
CA ALA A 10 14.62 13.56 -6.29
C ALA A 10 13.21 14.16 -6.18
N LYS A 11 12.70 14.79 -7.25
CA LYS A 11 11.32 15.28 -7.30
C LYS A 11 10.32 14.12 -7.16
N ARG A 12 10.52 13.03 -7.89
CA ARG A 12 9.64 11.85 -7.83
C ARG A 12 9.63 11.22 -6.42
N VAL A 13 10.79 11.10 -5.77
CA VAL A 13 10.89 10.56 -4.40
C VAL A 13 10.12 11.42 -3.40
N ARG A 14 10.22 12.76 -3.52
CA ARG A 14 9.46 13.69 -2.67
C ARG A 14 7.95 13.58 -2.84
N GLU A 15 7.47 13.13 -4.00
CA GLU A 15 6.06 12.94 -4.30
C GLU A 15 5.51 11.57 -3.86
N TYR A 16 6.37 10.64 -3.43
CA TYR A 16 5.94 9.29 -3.05
C TYR A 16 4.84 9.26 -1.99
N PRO A 17 4.91 10.02 -0.87
CA PRO A 17 3.84 10.01 0.13
C PRO A 17 2.48 10.44 -0.44
N GLN A 18 2.46 11.48 -1.27
CA GLN A 18 1.22 11.99 -1.88
C GLN A 18 0.66 10.99 -2.89
N ARG A 19 1.52 10.38 -3.72
CA ARG A 19 1.13 9.35 -4.69
C ARG A 19 0.64 8.08 -3.99
N PHE A 20 1.28 7.68 -2.90
CA PHE A 20 0.84 6.57 -2.07
C PHE A 20 -0.55 6.82 -1.47
N ALA A 21 -0.78 8.02 -0.91
CA ALA A 21 -2.10 8.39 -0.41
C ALA A 21 -3.17 8.38 -1.51
N GLN A 22 -2.83 8.76 -2.75
CA GLN A 22 -3.74 8.65 -3.90
C GLN A 22 -4.02 7.19 -4.28
N CYS A 23 -3.00 6.33 -4.28
CA CYS A 23 -3.10 4.88 -4.49
C CYS A 23 -4.08 4.26 -3.49
N VAL A 24 -3.91 4.50 -2.19
CA VAL A 24 -4.83 3.99 -1.15
C VAL A 24 -6.26 4.48 -1.38
N ARG A 25 -6.46 5.78 -1.64
CA ARG A 25 -7.80 6.32 -1.95
C ARG A 25 -8.43 5.67 -3.18
N ALA A 26 -7.63 5.40 -4.21
CA ALA A 26 -8.12 4.75 -5.43
C ALA A 26 -8.57 3.30 -5.16
N ILE A 27 -7.81 2.55 -4.35
CA ILE A 27 -8.18 1.21 -3.90
C ILE A 27 -9.49 1.26 -3.11
N VAL A 28 -9.57 2.10 -2.08
CA VAL A 28 -10.79 2.24 -1.24
C VAL A 28 -12.01 2.58 -2.08
N LYS A 29 -11.87 3.54 -3.01
CA LYS A 29 -12.95 3.93 -3.92
C LYS A 29 -13.38 2.79 -4.85
N ARG A 30 -12.42 2.00 -5.36
CA ARG A 30 -12.69 0.89 -6.31
C ARG A 30 -13.59 -0.19 -5.71
N TYR A 31 -13.50 -0.41 -4.40
CA TYR A 31 -14.30 -1.38 -3.66
C TYR A 31 -15.42 -0.73 -2.83
N GLY A 32 -15.76 0.54 -3.09
CA GLY A 32 -16.87 1.21 -2.40
C GLY A 32 -16.68 1.38 -0.89
N GLY A 33 -15.45 1.30 -0.39
CA GLY A 33 -15.16 1.28 1.04
C GLY A 33 -15.11 -0.10 1.67
N GLU A 34 -15.62 -1.15 1.02
CA GLU A 34 -15.63 -2.54 1.51
C GLU A 34 -14.31 -3.25 1.18
N VAL A 35 -13.22 -2.74 1.73
CA VAL A 35 -11.87 -3.27 1.60
C VAL A 35 -11.11 -2.89 2.86
N SER A 36 -10.11 -3.67 3.24
CA SER A 36 -9.16 -3.28 4.28
C SER A 36 -7.75 -3.19 3.70
N VAL A 37 -7.04 -2.13 4.04
CA VAL A 37 -5.69 -1.82 3.57
C VAL A 37 -4.80 -1.56 4.78
N PHE A 38 -3.72 -2.35 4.89
CA PHE A 38 -2.77 -2.27 5.99
C PHE A 38 -1.38 -2.00 5.45
N LEU A 39 -0.67 -1.04 6.04
CA LEU A 39 0.75 -0.83 5.81
C LEU A 39 1.54 -1.73 6.76
N PHE A 40 2.56 -2.43 6.28
CA PHE A 40 3.46 -3.20 7.13
C PHE A 40 4.92 -2.87 6.83
N SER A 41 5.86 -3.67 7.37
CA SER A 41 7.30 -3.55 7.10
C SER A 41 7.91 -2.20 7.57
N SER A 42 9.06 -1.83 7.01
CA SER A 42 9.91 -0.70 7.42
C SER A 42 9.16 0.63 7.50
N ARG A 43 8.20 0.88 6.59
CA ARG A 43 7.39 2.11 6.60
C ARG A 43 6.39 2.13 7.74
N ALA A 44 5.77 1.00 8.07
CA ALA A 44 4.91 0.91 9.25
C ALA A 44 5.73 1.13 10.54
N ALA A 45 6.91 0.51 10.64
CA ALA A 45 7.80 0.63 11.80
C ALA A 45 8.54 1.99 11.91
N GLY A 46 8.45 2.87 10.91
CA GLY A 46 9.17 4.14 10.90
C GLY A 46 10.68 4.03 10.63
N MET A 47 11.17 2.84 10.26
CA MET A 47 12.60 2.56 10.01
C MET A 47 12.98 2.62 8.51
N HIS A 48 12.29 3.45 7.74
CA HIS A 48 12.42 3.50 6.29
C HIS A 48 13.28 4.67 5.82
N GLY A 49 13.95 4.50 4.67
CA GLY A 49 14.61 5.58 3.95
C GLY A 49 13.65 6.29 2.99
N ALA A 50 14.08 7.42 2.43
CA ALA A 50 13.27 8.20 1.49
C ALA A 50 12.86 7.38 0.24
N VAL A 51 13.73 6.47 -0.20
CA VAL A 51 13.55 5.63 -1.39
C VAL A 51 12.92 4.27 -1.10
N SER A 52 12.65 3.95 0.17
CA SER A 52 12.05 2.66 0.53
C SER A 52 10.65 2.49 -0.07
N ASP A 53 10.32 1.26 -0.43
CA ASP A 53 9.01 0.93 -0.99
C ASP A 53 7.90 0.96 0.10
N PHE A 54 6.64 0.91 -0.32
CA PHE A 54 5.47 0.80 0.54
C PHE A 54 4.92 -0.62 0.47
N ASP A 55 4.99 -1.36 1.56
CA ASP A 55 4.42 -2.70 1.63
C ASP A 55 2.98 -2.65 2.17
N ILE A 56 2.00 -3.03 1.35
CA ILE A 56 0.58 -3.05 1.74
C ILE A 56 -0.06 -4.42 1.60
N LEU A 57 -0.89 -4.77 2.58
CA LEU A 57 -1.85 -5.87 2.50
C LEU A 57 -3.20 -5.28 2.12
N VAL A 58 -3.82 -5.83 1.07
CA VAL A 58 -5.18 -5.47 0.64
C VAL A 58 -6.07 -6.69 0.81
N VAL A 59 -7.07 -6.58 1.69
CA VAL A 59 -8.07 -7.63 1.94
C VAL A 59 -9.40 -7.18 1.35
N ILE A 60 -9.95 -7.98 0.46
CA ILE A 60 -11.22 -7.74 -0.23
C ILE A 60 -12.19 -8.89 0.05
N PRO A 61 -13.52 -8.65 0.06
CA PRO A 61 -14.52 -9.67 0.38
C PRO A 61 -14.44 -10.91 -0.52
N SER A 62 -14.14 -10.69 -1.79
CA SER A 62 -14.00 -11.75 -2.80
C SER A 62 -13.19 -11.25 -3.98
N TYR A 63 -12.46 -12.16 -4.64
CA TYR A 63 -11.87 -11.95 -5.95
C TYR A 63 -12.14 -13.16 -6.85
N GLY A 64 -12.19 -12.92 -8.16
CA GLY A 64 -12.27 -13.99 -9.15
C GLY A 64 -10.89 -14.57 -9.41
N ASP A 65 -10.12 -13.91 -10.26
CA ASP A 65 -8.72 -14.26 -10.53
C ASP A 65 -7.76 -13.39 -9.71
N TYR A 66 -6.77 -14.05 -9.10
CA TYR A 66 -5.76 -13.39 -8.28
C TYR A 66 -4.86 -12.44 -9.08
N PHE A 67 -4.41 -12.87 -10.26
CA PHE A 67 -3.47 -12.09 -11.08
C PHE A 67 -4.14 -10.86 -11.68
N ASP A 68 -5.39 -10.97 -12.13
CA ASP A 68 -6.15 -9.82 -12.62
C ASP A 68 -6.38 -8.79 -11.51
N THR A 69 -6.72 -9.26 -10.31
CA THR A 69 -6.90 -8.41 -9.13
C THR A 69 -5.60 -7.71 -8.75
N ALA A 70 -4.50 -8.46 -8.66
CA ALA A 70 -3.19 -7.90 -8.36
C ALA A 70 -2.75 -6.88 -9.43
N ALA A 71 -2.99 -7.16 -10.71
CA ALA A 71 -2.68 -6.26 -11.81
C ALA A 71 -3.53 -4.98 -11.76
N GLU A 72 -4.81 -5.07 -11.44
CA GLU A 72 -5.68 -3.92 -11.22
C GLU A 72 -5.18 -3.04 -10.07
N LEU A 73 -4.91 -3.63 -8.91
CA LEU A 73 -4.38 -2.91 -7.75
C LEU A 73 -3.05 -2.21 -8.10
N ARG A 74 -2.16 -2.89 -8.84
CA ARG A 74 -0.90 -2.29 -9.29
C ARG A 74 -1.12 -1.12 -10.25
N ARG A 75 -2.14 -1.17 -11.11
CA ARG A 75 -2.51 -0.05 -11.99
C ARG A 75 -3.03 1.15 -11.21
N LEU A 76 -3.84 0.94 -10.16
CA LEU A 76 -4.31 2.02 -9.28
C LEU A 76 -3.16 2.73 -8.56
N CYS A 77 -2.05 2.03 -8.35
CA CYS A 77 -0.85 2.54 -7.67
C CYS A 77 0.31 2.88 -8.62
N ARG A 78 0.02 3.12 -9.90
CA ARG A 78 1.04 3.40 -10.91
C ARG A 78 1.95 4.57 -10.52
N GLY A 79 3.26 4.33 -10.51
CA GLY A 79 4.27 5.33 -10.16
C GLY A 79 4.51 5.50 -8.67
N VAL A 80 3.93 4.61 -7.85
CA VAL A 80 4.29 4.41 -6.44
C VAL A 80 5.21 3.18 -6.35
N PRO A 81 6.30 3.24 -5.59
CA PRO A 81 7.04 2.04 -5.22
C PRO A 81 6.22 1.30 -4.15
N VAL A 82 5.33 0.40 -4.55
CA VAL A 82 4.45 -0.32 -3.65
C VAL A 82 4.60 -1.81 -3.90
N ASP A 83 4.58 -2.63 -2.85
CA ASP A 83 4.39 -4.07 -2.94
C ASP A 83 3.05 -4.42 -2.32
N ILE A 84 2.25 -5.20 -3.06
CA ILE A 84 0.85 -5.48 -2.72
C ILE A 84 0.70 -6.97 -2.50
N VAL A 85 0.23 -7.34 -1.32
CA VAL A 85 -0.21 -8.70 -1.02
C VAL A 85 -1.74 -8.73 -0.98
N VAL A 86 -2.35 -9.75 -1.59
CA VAL A 86 -3.78 -10.00 -1.58
C VAL A 86 -4.00 -11.39 -0.99
N ASP A 87 -4.18 -11.49 0.34
CA ASP A 87 -4.35 -12.80 0.98
C ASP A 87 -5.02 -12.67 2.36
N GLY A 88 -5.78 -13.69 2.75
CA GLY A 88 -6.37 -13.85 4.08
C GLY A 88 -5.41 -14.46 5.12
N VAL A 89 -4.24 -14.96 4.73
CA VAL A 89 -3.35 -15.72 5.63
C VAL A 89 -1.98 -15.05 5.82
N LEU A 90 -1.88 -14.00 6.65
CA LEU A 90 -0.57 -13.41 6.98
C LEU A 90 -0.45 -12.87 8.41
N ALA A 91 -0.71 -13.72 9.42
CA ALA A 91 -0.57 -13.34 10.83
C ALA A 91 0.85 -12.88 11.22
N GLN A 92 1.91 -13.41 10.59
CA GLN A 92 3.30 -13.04 10.95
C GLN A 92 3.80 -11.73 10.32
N MET A 93 3.35 -11.39 9.10
CA MET A 93 3.76 -10.16 8.39
C MET A 93 3.06 -8.91 8.95
N LEU A 94 1.99 -9.10 9.72
CA LEU A 94 1.19 -8.02 10.31
C LEU A 94 1.67 -7.57 11.69
N ARG A 95 2.76 -8.14 12.23
CA ARG A 95 3.37 -7.62 13.46
C ARG A 95 3.89 -6.20 13.25
N GLY A 96 3.36 -5.25 14.01
CA GLY A 96 3.72 -3.83 13.89
C GLY A 96 3.14 -3.13 12.64
N CYS A 97 2.07 -3.68 12.06
CA CYS A 97 1.38 -3.03 10.94
C CYS A 97 0.61 -1.77 11.39
N LYS A 98 0.26 -0.93 10.43
CA LYS A 98 -0.61 0.24 10.59
C LYS A 98 -1.84 0.12 9.71
N THR A 99 -3.01 0.31 10.30
CA THR A 99 -4.26 0.40 9.55
C THR A 99 -4.30 1.68 8.73
N LEU A 100 -4.47 1.56 7.41
CA LEU A 100 -4.71 2.71 6.53
C LEU A 100 -6.20 2.91 6.28
N HIS A 101 -6.93 1.79 6.16
CA HIS A 101 -8.39 1.73 6.04
C HIS A 101 -8.85 0.34 6.47
N ASP A 102 -9.90 0.21 7.26
CA ASP A 102 -10.42 -1.09 7.71
C ASP A 102 -11.94 -1.19 7.46
N GLY A 103 -12.31 -1.25 6.19
CA GLY A 103 -13.71 -1.34 5.77
C GLY A 103 -14.37 -2.68 6.07
N LEU A 104 -13.57 -3.72 6.34
CA LEU A 104 -14.06 -5.06 6.71
C LEU A 104 -14.05 -5.29 8.23
N GLY A 105 -13.56 -4.34 9.03
CA GLY A 105 -13.55 -4.43 10.50
C GLY A 105 -12.69 -5.56 11.05
N LEU A 106 -11.55 -5.87 10.42
CA LEU A 106 -10.73 -7.02 10.76
C LEU A 106 -9.83 -6.79 11.97
N GLY A 107 -9.52 -5.53 12.31
CA GLY A 107 -8.74 -5.20 13.51
C GLY A 107 -7.34 -5.83 13.55
N LEU A 108 -6.72 -6.08 12.39
CA LEU A 108 -5.49 -6.89 12.30
C LEU A 108 -4.24 -6.23 12.89
N CYS A 109 -4.20 -4.90 12.93
CA CYS A 109 -3.10 -4.15 13.54
C CYS A 109 -3.45 -3.78 14.98
N VAL A 110 -3.15 -4.67 15.92
CA VAL A 110 -3.24 -4.38 17.36
C VAL A 110 -1.92 -3.80 17.85
N GLU A 111 -1.98 -2.63 18.50
CA GLU A 111 -0.84 -2.10 19.25
C GLU A 111 -0.54 -3.04 20.42
N HIS A 112 0.59 -3.73 20.36
CA HIS A 112 1.15 -4.37 21.55
C HIS A 112 1.67 -3.25 22.45
N LYS A 113 0.91 -2.96 23.52
CA LYS A 113 1.40 -2.17 24.65
C LYS A 113 2.56 -2.87 25.34
#